data_AF-A0A814JJP1-F1
#
_entry.id   AF-A0A814JJP1-F1
#
_cell.length_a   1.000
_cell.length_b   1.000
_cell.length_c   1.000
_cell.angle_alpha   90.00
_cell.angle_beta   90.00
_cell.angle_gamma   90.00
#
_symmetry.space_group_name_H-M   'P 1'
#
loop_
_entity.id
_entity.type
_entity.pdbx_description
1 polymer ?
#
loop_
_entity_poly.entity_id
_entity_poly.type
_entity_poly.pdbx_seq_one_letter_code
_entity_poly.pdbx_strand_id
1 'polypeptide(L)'
;MVLIKKSLKISRSEISKNFEGISVSLVSEGKNVNILFTYKPPSLKNKDFLEFLENFILSSNTNDRFLIVGDLNMDLSDEDSTFRSFLKNFDIKSVTKEPTRIAIKSNKKGENNVKISKIDYIICQNDLEPNSEVFGCPYSDHKFLVASFDFPLQIKNEPIKEFRNYS
;
A
#
# COMPACT_ATOMS: atom_id res chain seq x y z
N MET A 1 0.36 3.64 -14.16
CA MET A 1 1.12 3.06 -15.29
C MET A 1 2.31 2.32 -14.71
N VAL A 2 2.44 1.01 -14.95
CA VAL A 2 3.59 0.20 -14.48
C VAL A 2 4.44 -0.13 -15.70
N LEU A 3 5.68 0.39 -15.73
CA LEU A 3 6.63 0.05 -16.79
C LEU A 3 7.43 -1.18 -16.36
N ILE A 4 7.23 -2.30 -17.05
CA ILE A 4 7.92 -3.56 -16.77
C ILE A 4 9.04 -3.74 -17.80
N LYS A 5 10.30 -3.74 -17.34
CA LYS A 5 11.46 -4.00 -18.19
C LYS A 5 11.42 -5.45 -18.71
N LYS A 6 11.90 -5.70 -19.94
CA LYS A 6 11.83 -6.99 -20.64
C LYS A 6 12.37 -8.22 -19.87
N SER A 7 13.16 -8.03 -18.81
CA SER A 7 13.71 -9.10 -17.98
C SER A 7 12.77 -9.57 -16.86
N LEU A 8 11.62 -8.90 -16.65
CA LEU A 8 10.67 -9.25 -15.60
C LEU A 8 9.54 -10.11 -16.16
N LYS A 9 9.28 -11.24 -15.49
CA LYS A 9 8.16 -12.12 -15.81
C LYS A 9 7.03 -11.89 -14.81
N ILE A 10 5.81 -11.67 -15.32
CA ILE A 10 4.58 -11.75 -14.51
C ILE A 10 4.24 -13.23 -14.37
N SER A 11 4.27 -13.77 -13.15
CA SER A 11 3.99 -15.20 -12.90
C SER A 11 2.56 -15.47 -12.44
N ARG A 12 1.88 -14.49 -11.83
CA ARG A 12 0.49 -14.61 -11.35
C ARG A 12 -0.22 -13.27 -11.45
N SER A 13 -1.50 -13.30 -11.81
CA SER A 13 -2.42 -12.16 -11.74
C SER A 13 -3.74 -12.63 -11.15
N GLU A 14 -4.16 -12.06 -10.03
CA GLU A 14 -5.43 -12.42 -9.39
C GLU A 14 -6.26 -11.20 -9.05
N ILE A 15 -7.53 -11.23 -9.46
CA ILE A 15 -8.51 -10.21 -9.11
C ILE A 15 -9.23 -10.67 -7.86
N SER A 16 -9.20 -9.87 -6.81
CA SER A 16 -9.97 -10.12 -5.60
C SER A 16 -11.46 -10.02 -5.91
N LYS A 17 -12.23 -11.04 -5.47
CA LYS A 17 -13.69 -11.07 -5.66
C LYS A 17 -14.44 -10.26 -4.61
N ASN A 18 -13.79 -10.00 -3.48
CA ASN A 18 -14.39 -9.35 -2.31
C ASN A 18 -13.96 -7.88 -2.18
N PHE A 19 -12.83 -7.52 -2.79
CA PHE A 19 -12.27 -6.17 -2.75
C PHE A 19 -11.71 -5.82 -4.13
N GLU A 20 -11.61 -4.53 -4.43
CA GLU A 20 -10.93 -4.09 -5.63
C GLU A 20 -9.42 -4.29 -5.43
N GLY A 21 -8.87 -5.37 -5.98
CA GLY A 21 -7.48 -5.71 -5.82
C GLY A 21 -6.96 -6.60 -6.94
N ILE A 22 -5.73 -6.34 -7.37
CA ILE A 22 -4.99 -7.12 -8.36
C ILE A 22 -3.64 -7.49 -7.74
N SER A 23 -3.42 -8.78 -7.53
CA SER A 23 -2.11 -9.30 -7.11
C SER A 23 -1.27 -9.64 -8.34
N VAL A 24 -0.03 -9.17 -8.40
CA VAL A 24 0.93 -9.39 -9.49
C VAL A 24 2.24 -9.89 -8.91
N SER A 25 2.73 -11.04 -9.36
CA SER A 25 4.03 -11.56 -8.96
C SER A 25 5.08 -11.26 -10.04
N LEU A 26 6.16 -10.56 -9.67
CA LEU A 26 7.27 -10.21 -10.55
C LEU A 26 8.50 -11.06 -10.22
N VAL A 27 9.05 -11.72 -11.23
CA VAL A 27 10.24 -12.58 -11.09
C VAL A 27 11.38 -12.06 -11.95
N SER A 28 12.58 -11.95 -11.36
CA SER A 28 13.84 -11.81 -12.10
C SER A 28 15.01 -12.34 -11.26
N GLU A 29 15.98 -12.95 -11.93
CA GLU A 29 17.15 -13.61 -11.31
C GLU A 29 16.77 -14.62 -10.19
N GLY A 30 15.65 -15.31 -10.35
CA GLY A 30 15.15 -16.28 -9.37
C GLY A 30 14.55 -15.69 -8.10
N LYS A 31 14.53 -14.36 -7.94
CA LYS A 31 13.83 -13.70 -6.84
C LYS A 31 12.45 -13.23 -7.25
N ASN A 32 11.50 -13.34 -6.33
CA ASN A 32 10.10 -12.97 -6.52
C ASN A 32 9.70 -11.78 -5.65
N VAL A 33 8.86 -10.91 -6.20
CA VAL A 33 8.20 -9.81 -5.49
C VAL A 33 6.72 -9.86 -5.80
N ASN A 34 5.89 -9.99 -4.77
CA ASN A 34 4.44 -10.04 -4.87
C ASN A 34 3.87 -8.63 -4.64
N ILE A 35 3.20 -8.06 -5.63
CA ILE A 35 2.66 -6.70 -5.57
C ILE A 35 1.13 -6.79 -5.55
N LEU A 36 0.51 -6.29 -4.48
CA LEU A 36 -0.93 -6.09 -4.42
C LEU A 36 -1.26 -4.64 -4.78
N PHE A 37 -1.89 -4.43 -5.93
CA PHE A 37 -2.56 -3.17 -6.25
C PHE A 37 -3.98 -3.23 -5.70
N THR A 38 -4.43 -2.27 -4.92
CA THR A 38 -5.76 -2.34 -4.29
C THR A 38 -6.43 -0.99 -4.07
N TYR A 39 -7.75 -1.00 -3.93
CA TYR A 39 -8.56 0.12 -3.55
C TYR A 39 -9.48 -0.29 -2.38
N LYS A 40 -9.48 0.51 -1.31
CA LYS A 40 -10.45 0.40 -0.23
C LYS A 40 -11.51 1.50 -0.39
N PRO A 41 -12.79 1.17 -0.63
CA PRO A 41 -13.85 2.18 -0.61
C PRO A 41 -13.94 2.91 0.74
N PRO A 42 -14.27 4.22 0.76
CA PRO A 42 -14.39 4.99 2.01
C PRO A 42 -15.54 4.51 2.90
N SER A 43 -16.57 3.87 2.33
CA SER A 43 -17.71 3.30 3.05
C SER A 43 -17.41 1.94 3.70
N LEU A 44 -16.32 1.28 3.30
CA LEU A 44 -15.96 -0.04 3.81
C LEU A 44 -15.34 0.07 5.21
N LYS A 45 -15.67 -0.88 6.09
CA LYS A 45 -15.08 -0.93 7.44
C LYS A 45 -13.58 -1.25 7.36
N ASN A 46 -12.78 -0.59 8.19
CA ASN A 46 -11.33 -0.81 8.21
C ASN A 46 -10.99 -2.26 8.55
N LYS A 47 -11.68 -2.86 9.53
CA LYS A 47 -11.43 -4.25 9.95
C LYS A 47 -11.49 -5.25 8.79
N ASP A 48 -12.58 -5.22 8.01
CA ASP A 48 -12.80 -6.16 6.90
C ASP A 48 -11.70 -6.03 5.84
N PHE A 49 -11.23 -4.80 5.58
CA PHE A 49 -10.13 -4.56 4.65
C PHE A 49 -8.78 -5.00 5.21
N LEU A 50 -8.53 -4.81 6.50
CA LEU A 50 -7.30 -5.26 7.15
C LEU A 50 -7.21 -6.80 7.19
N GLU A 51 -8.31 -7.51 7.40
CA GLU A 51 -8.35 -8.98 7.26
C GLU A 51 -8.01 -9.42 5.83
N PHE A 52 -8.44 -8.67 4.81
CA PHE A 52 -8.03 -8.93 3.43
C PHE A 52 -6.52 -8.73 3.21
N LEU A 53 -5.94 -7.65 3.74
CA LEU A 53 -4.49 -7.43 3.67
C LEU A 53 -3.70 -8.49 4.44
N GLU A 54 -4.17 -8.89 5.62
CA GLU A 54 -3.60 -9.98 6.41
C GLU A 54 -3.55 -11.26 5.60
N ASN A 55 -4.67 -11.66 4.99
CA ASN A 55 -4.72 -12.86 4.15
C ASN A 55 -3.73 -12.79 2.97
N PHE A 56 -3.56 -11.63 2.34
CA PHE A 56 -2.55 -11.45 1.30
C PHE A 56 -1.14 -11.69 1.85
N ILE A 57 -0.78 -11.05 2.97
CA ILE A 57 0.53 -11.18 3.61
C ILE A 57 0.79 -12.63 4.02
N LEU A 58 -0.16 -13.28 4.68
CA LEU A 58 -0.04 -14.66 5.17
C LEU A 58 -0.01 -15.69 4.03
N SER A 59 -0.64 -15.40 2.88
CA SER A 59 -0.56 -16.25 1.70
C SER A 59 0.75 -16.13 0.94
N SER A 60 1.56 -15.10 1.23
CA SER A 60 2.87 -14.92 0.61
C SER A 60 3.89 -15.87 1.23
N ASN A 61 4.77 -16.43 0.39
CA ASN A 61 5.90 -17.20 0.89
C ASN A 61 6.76 -16.27 1.75
N THR A 62 7.16 -16.69 2.96
CA THR A 62 7.94 -15.86 3.89
C THR A 62 9.30 -15.44 3.34
N ASN A 63 9.80 -16.16 2.32
CA ASN A 63 11.03 -15.81 1.61
C ASN A 63 10.80 -14.79 0.48
N ASP A 64 9.56 -14.51 0.10
CA ASP A 64 9.25 -13.55 -0.95
C ASP A 64 9.08 -12.14 -0.40
N ARG A 65 9.46 -11.14 -1.19
CA ARG A 65 9.15 -9.75 -0.87
C ARG A 65 7.74 -9.41 -1.31
N PHE A 66 7.12 -8.43 -0.66
CA PHE A 66 5.85 -7.91 -1.13
C PHE A 66 5.75 -6.39 -1.06
N LEU A 67 4.88 -5.87 -1.91
CA LEU A 67 4.46 -4.47 -1.92
C LEU A 67 2.93 -4.42 -1.91
N ILE A 68 2.36 -3.50 -1.15
CA ILE A 68 0.93 -3.17 -1.23
C ILE A 68 0.83 -1.72 -1.70
N VAL A 69 0.10 -1.47 -2.77
CA VAL A 69 0.00 -0.19 -3.45
C VAL A 69 -1.47 0.16 -3.66
N GLY A 70 -1.95 1.29 -3.14
CA GLY A 70 -3.36 1.60 -3.30
C GLY A 70 -3.87 2.85 -2.59
N ASP A 71 -5.04 3.33 -3.04
CA ASP A 71 -5.86 4.23 -2.23
C ASP A 71 -6.61 3.40 -1.19
N LEU A 72 -6.19 3.55 0.06
CA LEU A 72 -6.71 2.78 1.17
C LEU A 72 -7.76 3.55 1.95
N ASN A 73 -8.08 4.82 1.66
CA ASN A 73 -9.05 5.60 2.44
C ASN A 73 -8.92 5.45 3.98
N MET A 74 -7.69 5.28 4.48
CA MET A 74 -7.34 5.14 5.90
C MET A 74 -6.27 6.18 6.21
N ASP A 75 -6.49 7.02 7.22
CA ASP A 75 -5.49 8.01 7.63
C ASP A 75 -4.58 7.41 8.70
N LEU A 76 -3.27 7.63 8.56
CA LEU A 76 -2.30 7.30 9.60
C LEU A 76 -2.17 8.43 10.63
N SER A 77 -2.85 9.57 10.52
CA SER A 77 -2.67 10.70 11.45
C SER A 77 -2.90 10.35 12.92
N ASP A 78 -3.77 9.39 13.23
CA ASP A 78 -4.10 9.01 14.60
C ASP A 78 -3.10 7.98 15.14
N GLU A 79 -2.40 8.32 16.22
CA GLU A 79 -1.36 7.48 16.86
C GLU A 79 -1.89 6.10 17.29
N ASP A 80 -3.18 6.01 17.64
CA ASP A 80 -3.87 4.78 18.08
C ASP A 80 -4.74 4.12 17.00
N SER A 81 -4.53 4.43 15.71
CA SER A 81 -5.34 3.82 14.65
C SER A 81 -5.06 2.33 14.47
N THR A 82 -6.11 1.53 14.28
CA THR A 82 -6.04 0.08 13.97
C THR A 82 -5.09 -0.22 12.80
N PHE A 83 -4.98 0.71 11.85
CA PHE A 83 -4.09 0.57 10.70
C PHE A 83 -2.60 0.69 11.09
N ARG A 84 -2.22 1.58 12.00
CA ARG A 84 -0.85 1.63 12.54
C ARG A 84 -0.49 0.35 13.27
N SER A 85 -1.39 -0.16 14.11
CA SER A 85 -1.20 -1.43 14.81
C SER A 85 -1.01 -2.59 13.83
N PHE A 86 -1.79 -2.63 12.75
CA PHE A 86 -1.61 -3.60 11.67
C PHE A 86 -0.20 -3.53 11.07
N LEU A 87 0.26 -2.34 10.67
CA LEU A 87 1.61 -2.17 10.10
C LEU A 87 2.70 -2.64 11.06
N LYS A 88 2.58 -2.31 12.35
CA LYS A 88 3.51 -2.72 13.40
C LYS A 88 3.51 -4.24 13.62
N ASN A 89 2.35 -4.88 13.62
CA ASN A 89 2.22 -6.32 13.85
C ASN A 89 2.82 -7.17 12.72
N PHE A 90 2.86 -6.64 11.50
CA PHE A 90 3.47 -7.31 10.35
C PHE A 90 4.90 -6.83 10.04
N ASP A 91 5.48 -5.97 10.88
CA ASP A 91 6.81 -5.36 10.68
C ASP A 91 6.97 -4.72 9.28
N ILE A 92 5.95 -3.99 8.87
CA ILE A 92 5.89 -3.28 7.58
C ILE A 92 5.71 -1.78 7.77
N LYS A 93 6.10 -1.01 6.77
CA LYS A 93 6.00 0.46 6.76
C LYS A 93 5.36 0.98 5.50
N SER A 94 4.73 2.13 5.61
CA SER A 94 4.44 2.96 4.45
C SER A 94 5.64 3.83 4.09
N VAL A 95 5.91 3.95 2.80
CA VAL A 95 6.95 4.85 2.26
C VAL A 95 6.36 6.16 1.75
N THR A 96 5.04 6.35 1.82
CA THR A 96 4.37 7.61 1.50
C THR A 96 4.69 8.66 2.55
N LYS A 97 5.42 9.72 2.19
CA LYS A 97 5.84 10.76 3.15
C LYS A 97 4.87 11.93 3.22
N GLU A 98 4.22 12.26 2.11
CA GLU A 98 3.38 13.46 1.98
C GLU A 98 1.90 13.12 1.79
N PRO A 99 0.98 14.07 2.08
CA PRO A 99 -0.43 13.92 1.74
C PRO A 99 -0.65 13.76 0.24
N THR A 100 -1.51 12.80 -0.08
CA THR A 100 -1.76 12.34 -1.45
C THR A 100 -3.09 12.81 -2.00
N ARG A 101 -3.95 13.45 -1.20
CA ARG A 101 -5.24 13.98 -1.65
C ARG A 101 -5.51 15.39 -1.13
N ILE A 102 -6.09 16.23 -1.98
CA ILE A 102 -6.59 17.58 -1.67
C ILE A 102 -8.05 17.68 -2.09
N ALA A 103 -8.97 17.51 -1.15
CA ALA A 103 -10.40 17.64 -1.40
C ALA A 103 -10.90 19.05 -1.07
N ILE A 104 -11.60 19.69 -2.02
CA ILE A 104 -12.23 21.00 -1.81
C ILE A 104 -13.74 20.77 -1.66
N LYS A 105 -14.31 21.14 -0.52
CA LYS A 105 -15.76 21.12 -0.29
C LYS A 105 -16.27 22.55 -0.16
N SER A 106 -17.18 22.93 -1.04
CA SER A 106 -17.93 24.18 -0.93
C SER A 106 -19.05 23.99 0.09
N ASN A 107 -19.07 24.81 1.14
CA ASN A 107 -20.18 24.83 2.08
C ASN A 107 -21.34 25.65 1.50
N LYS A 108 -22.56 25.44 2.04
CA LYS A 108 -23.76 26.21 1.65
C LYS A 108 -23.62 27.74 1.78
N LYS A 109 -22.60 28.22 2.49
CA LYS A 109 -22.26 29.64 2.67
C LYS A 109 -21.24 30.19 1.65
N GLY A 110 -20.78 29.37 0.70
CA GLY A 110 -19.78 29.76 -0.30
C GLY A 110 -18.32 29.70 0.19
N GLU A 111 -18.08 29.31 1.44
CA GLU A 111 -16.74 29.08 1.98
C GLU A 111 -16.20 27.71 1.49
N ASN A 112 -14.97 27.71 0.99
CA ASN A 112 -14.27 26.50 0.58
C ASN A 112 -13.48 25.92 1.76
N ASN A 113 -13.85 24.73 2.19
CA ASN A 113 -13.06 23.94 3.11
C ASN A 113 -12.12 23.04 2.33
N VAL A 114 -10.81 23.20 2.57
CA VAL A 114 -9.77 22.35 1.99
C VAL A 114 -9.42 21.26 2.99
N LYS A 115 -9.61 19.99 2.60
CA LYS A 115 -9.16 18.82 3.36
C LYS A 115 -7.96 18.20 2.66
N ILE A 116 -6.83 18.15 3.35
CA ILE A 116 -5.61 17.49 2.89
C ILE A 116 -5.51 16.14 3.62
N SER A 117 -5.30 15.05 2.90
CA SER A 117 -5.27 13.71 3.50
C SER A 117 -4.20 12.83 2.87
N LYS A 118 -3.64 11.92 3.68
CA LYS A 118 -2.72 10.88 3.23
C LYS A 118 -3.49 9.57 3.24
N ILE A 119 -3.93 9.13 2.07
CA ILE A 119 -4.76 7.93 1.93
C ILE A 119 -4.26 6.96 0.86
N ASP A 120 -3.32 7.40 0.02
CA ASP A 120 -2.66 6.56 -0.97
C ASP A 120 -1.32 6.07 -0.40
N TYR A 121 -1.13 4.75 -0.44
CA TYR A 121 -0.02 4.10 0.24
C TYR A 121 0.76 3.21 -0.71
N ILE A 122 2.08 3.28 -0.60
CA ILE A 122 2.99 2.18 -0.93
C ILE A 122 3.50 1.63 0.39
N ILE A 123 3.28 0.35 0.63
CA ILE A 123 3.64 -0.37 1.87
C ILE A 123 4.57 -1.50 1.50
N CYS A 124 5.62 -1.66 2.30
CA CYS A 124 6.65 -2.68 2.08
C CYS A 124 7.23 -3.14 3.44
N GLN A 125 8.04 -4.20 3.41
CA GLN A 125 8.76 -4.66 4.58
C GLN A 125 9.72 -3.58 5.13
N ASN A 126 9.93 -3.58 6.44
CA ASN A 126 10.66 -2.50 7.15
C ASN A 126 12.12 -2.36 6.74
N ASP A 127 12.74 -3.43 6.27
CA ASP A 127 14.14 -3.47 5.87
C ASP A 127 14.38 -3.02 4.41
N LEU A 128 13.32 -2.69 3.68
CA LEU A 128 13.41 -2.05 2.36
C LEU A 128 13.49 -0.52 2.53
N GLU A 129 14.42 0.12 1.83
CA GLU A 129 14.61 1.58 1.86
C GLU A 129 14.40 2.19 0.46
N PRO A 130 13.16 2.27 -0.04
CA PRO A 130 12.93 2.89 -1.34
C PRO A 130 13.01 4.41 -1.29
N ASN A 131 13.36 4.98 -2.43
CA ASN A 131 13.07 6.39 -2.70
C ASN A 131 11.60 6.52 -3.08
N SER A 132 10.93 7.53 -2.54
CA SER A 132 9.52 7.81 -2.80
C SER A 132 9.25 9.30 -2.88
N GLU A 133 8.38 9.68 -3.80
CA GLU A 133 7.99 11.07 -4.04
C GLU A 133 6.49 11.17 -4.36
N VAL A 134 5.92 12.33 -4.03
CA VAL A 134 4.52 12.66 -4.30
C VAL A 134 4.45 13.90 -5.20
N PHE A 135 3.78 13.80 -6.33
CA PHE A 135 3.67 14.88 -7.32
C PHE A 135 2.22 15.27 -7.56
N GLY A 136 1.96 16.56 -7.75
CA GLY A 136 0.62 17.04 -8.08
C GLY A 136 0.04 16.40 -9.35
N CYS A 137 -1.26 16.14 -9.37
CA CYS A 137 -2.00 15.76 -10.57
C CYS A 137 -2.92 16.92 -10.98
N PRO A 138 -2.79 17.46 -12.20
CA PRO A 138 -3.63 18.59 -12.64
C PRO A 138 -5.10 18.21 -12.91
N TYR A 139 -5.43 16.91 -12.94
CA TYR A 139 -6.75 16.41 -13.35
C TYR A 139 -7.43 15.53 -12.28
N SER A 140 -6.88 15.47 -11.07
CA SER A 140 -7.43 14.68 -9.97
C SER A 140 -7.24 15.41 -8.64
N ASP A 141 -8.13 15.19 -7.68
CA ASP A 141 -7.90 15.58 -6.29
C ASP A 141 -6.85 14.70 -5.61
N HIS A 142 -6.48 13.57 -6.20
CA HIS A 142 -5.33 12.75 -5.81
C HIS A 142 -4.04 13.18 -6.51
N LYS A 143 -2.91 12.97 -5.85
CA LYS A 143 -1.56 13.19 -6.33
C LYS A 143 -0.96 11.87 -6.81
N PHE A 144 0.03 11.94 -7.69
CA PHE A 144 0.82 10.76 -8.05
C PHE A 144 1.75 10.40 -6.89
N LEU A 145 1.75 9.13 -6.51
CA LEU A 145 2.72 8.54 -5.59
C LEU A 145 3.63 7.60 -6.38
N VAL A 146 4.93 7.86 -6.34
CA VAL A 146 5.94 7.08 -7.05
C VAL A 146 6.96 6.55 -6.03
N ALA A 147 7.39 5.31 -6.22
CA ALA A 147 8.53 4.76 -5.49
C ALA A 147 9.43 3.94 -6.42
N SER A 148 10.73 3.92 -6.10
CA SER A 148 11.74 3.12 -6.79
C SER A 148 12.43 2.19 -5.80
N PHE A 149 12.64 0.95 -6.22
CA PHE A 149 13.32 -0.08 -5.46
C PHE A 149 14.42 -0.72 -6.31
N ASP A 150 15.55 -1.04 -5.69
CA ASP A 150 16.58 -1.85 -6.35
C ASP A 150 16.11 -3.30 -6.48
N PHE A 151 16.14 -3.84 -7.70
CA PHE A 151 15.71 -5.20 -8.00
C PHE A 151 16.88 -6.00 -8.58
N PRO A 152 17.17 -7.23 -8.11
CA PRO A 152 16.32 -8.06 -7.25
C PRO A 152 16.46 -7.75 -5.76
N LEU A 153 15.32 -7.51 -5.09
CA LEU A 153 15.29 -7.14 -3.67
C LEU A 153 16.08 -8.17 -2.82
N GLN A 154 17.07 -7.70 -2.06
CA GLN A 154 17.81 -8.57 -1.15
C GLN A 154 16.92 -8.95 0.02
N ILE A 155 17.01 -10.18 0.53
CA ILE A 155 16.27 -10.66 1.70
C ILE A 155 17.19 -10.53 2.92
N LYS A 156 16.77 -9.84 3.98
CA LYS A 156 17.34 -10.06 5.32
C LYS A 156 16.51 -11.15 5.97
N ASN A 157 17.16 -12.22 6.43
CA ASN A 157 16.54 -13.49 6.85
C ASN A 157 15.80 -13.43 8.21
N GLU A 158 15.06 -12.35 8.50
CA GLU A 158 14.26 -12.30 9.72
C GLU A 158 12.80 -12.70 9.42
N PRO A 159 12.28 -13.77 10.06
CA PRO A 159 10.90 -14.19 9.87
C PRO A 159 9.93 -13.12 10.42
N ILE A 160 8.82 -12.92 9.71
CA ILE A 160 7.72 -12.04 10.14
C ILE A 160 7.20 -12.55 11.49
N LYS A 161 7.26 -11.71 12.53
CA LYS A 161 6.77 -12.04 13.88
C LYS A 161 5.30 -11.68 14.01
N GLU A 162 4.41 -12.66 14.12
CA GLU A 162 2.98 -12.41 14.39
C GLU A 162 2.76 -12.02 15.85
N PHE A 163 2.04 -10.92 16.09
CA PHE A 163 1.43 -10.62 17.38
C PHE A 163 -0.04 -10.21 17.18
N ARG A 164 -0.98 -11.09 17.58
CA ARG A 164 -2.41 -10.75 17.61
C ARG A 164 -2.73 -10.05 18.92
N ASN A 165 -2.99 -8.75 18.86
CA ASN A 165 -3.77 -8.02 19.86
C ASN A 165 -4.64 -7.00 19.13
N TYR A 166 -5.84 -7.43 18.73
CA TYR A 166 -6.90 -6.54 18.27
C TYR A 166 -7.97 -6.47 19.37
N SER A 167 -7.62 -5.79 20.47
CA SER A 167 -8.56 -5.37 21.50
C SER A 167 -9.21 -4.04 21.11
#